data_AF-A0A819GYM5-F1
#
_entry.id   AF-A0A819GYM5-F1
#
_cell.length_a   1.000
_cell.length_b   1.000
_cell.length_c   1.000
_cell.angle_alpha   90.00
_cell.angle_beta   90.00
_cell.angle_gamma   90.00
#
_symmetry.space_group_name_H-M   'P 1'
#
loop_
_entity.id
_entity.type
_entity.pdbx_description
1 polymer ?
#
loop_
_entity_poly.entity_id
_entity_poly.type
_entity_poly.pdbx_seq_one_letter_code
_entity_poly.pdbx_strand_id
1 'polypeptide(L)'
;MTPLSVFRHCRAERELNSMKLMRRKLKKGQLLLQETDKGGNLYVGHVSVVEEKVAEYRTKTRTYEESSSSPIEEILSKVTCFLNDLHVKTKQLS
;
A
#
# COMPACT_ATOMS: atom_id res chain seq x y z
N MET A 1 -5.50 -16.62 30.12
CA MET A 1 -5.93 -16.92 28.74
C MET A 1 -6.30 -15.62 28.06
N THR A 2 -5.41 -15.03 27.26
CA THR A 2 -5.73 -13.84 26.46
C THR A 2 -6.60 -14.28 25.29
N PRO A 3 -7.77 -13.66 25.06
CA PRO A 3 -8.65 -14.03 23.95
C PRO A 3 -7.88 -13.92 22.62
N LEU A 4 -8.09 -14.88 21.72
CA LEU A 4 -7.41 -14.95 20.42
C LEU A 4 -7.54 -13.64 19.61
N SER A 5 -8.63 -12.89 19.82
CA SER A 5 -8.90 -11.58 19.24
C SER A 5 -7.95 -10.49 19.74
N VAL A 6 -7.65 -10.44 21.04
CA VAL A 6 -6.74 -9.46 21.65
C VAL A 6 -5.31 -9.70 21.17
N PHE A 7 -4.88 -10.97 21.10
CA PHE A 7 -3.57 -11.31 20.57
C PHE A 7 -3.39 -10.90 19.10
N ARG A 8 -4.42 -11.12 18.26
CA ARG A 8 -4.42 -10.66 16.86
C ARG A 8 -4.35 -9.14 16.76
N HIS A 9 -5.08 -8.42 17.61
CA HIS A 9 -5.08 -6.97 17.62
C HIS A 9 -3.71 -6.39 18.01
N CYS A 10 -3.08 -6.93 19.07
CA CYS A 10 -1.73 -6.52 19.48
C CYS A 10 -0.69 -6.85 18.40
N ARG A 11 -0.84 -7.98 17.69
CA ARG A 11 0.04 -8.33 16.58
C ARG A 11 -0.10 -7.35 15.42
N ALA A 12 -1.32 -7.03 15.01
CA ALA A 12 -1.59 -6.08 13.93
C ALA A 12 -1.02 -4.68 14.25
N GLU A 13 -1.15 -4.21 15.50
CA GLU A 13 -0.55 -2.94 15.93
C GLU A 13 0.98 -2.94 15.87
N ARG A 14 1.63 -4.04 16.28
CA ARG A 14 3.08 -4.16 16.19
C ARG A 14 3.57 -4.18 14.75
N GLU A 15 2.86 -4.88 13.87
CA GLU A 15 3.17 -4.93 12.43
C GLU A 15 2.99 -3.53 11.81
N LEU A 16 1.88 -2.83 12.12
CA LEU A 16 1.63 -1.46 11.66
C LEU A 16 2.72 -0.48 12.14
N ASN A 17 3.14 -0.56 13.40
CA ASN A 17 4.21 0.29 13.94
C ASN A 17 5.56 0.01 13.27
N SER A 18 5.85 -1.26 12.98
CA SER A 18 7.05 -1.67 12.24
C SER A 18 7.04 -1.13 10.80
N MET A 19 5.89 -1.21 10.11
CA MET A 19 5.71 -0.62 8.78
C MET A 19 5.90 0.90 8.79
N LYS A 20 5.32 1.60 9.78
CA LYS A 20 5.50 3.05 9.95
C LYS A 20 6.97 3.42 10.13
N LEU A 21 7.72 2.65 10.94
CA LEU A 21 9.14 2.88 11.17
C LEU A 21 9.98 2.63 9.91
N MET A 22 9.71 1.53 9.19
CA MET A 22 10.35 1.25 7.91
C MET A 22 10.09 2.36 6.89
N ARG A 23 8.84 2.82 6.75
CA ARG A 23 8.47 3.92 5.84
C ARG A 23 9.23 5.22 6.16
N ARG A 24 9.39 5.54 7.45
CA ARG A 24 10.18 6.72 7.88
C ARG A 24 11.66 6.58 7.51
N LYS A 25 12.25 5.40 7.72
CA LYS A 25 13.66 5.14 7.37
C LYS A 25 13.90 5.19 5.87
N LEU A 26 13.01 4.59 5.08
CA LEU A 26 13.06 4.63 3.62
C LEU A 26 12.97 6.08 3.11
N LYS A 27 12.01 6.87 3.61
CA LYS A 27 11.88 8.29 3.23
C LYS A 27 13.12 9.11 3.59
N LYS A 28 13.69 8.88 4.78
CA LYS A 28 14.91 9.59 5.23
C LYS A 28 16.12 9.24 4.36
N GLY A 29 16.25 7.98 3.96
CA GLY A 29 17.34 7.51 3.10
C GLY A 29 17.12 7.72 1.60
N GLN A 30 16.01 8.38 1.20
CA GLN A 30 15.59 8.49 -0.19
C GLN A 30 15.58 7.12 -0.90
N LEU A 31 15.08 6.09 -0.20
CA LEU A 31 14.97 4.73 -0.68
C LEU A 31 13.51 4.41 -1.03
N LEU A 32 13.33 3.65 -2.09
CA LEU A 32 12.06 3.07 -2.54
C LEU A 32 12.08 1.56 -2.32
N LEU A 33 10.95 1.05 -1.83
CA LEU A 33 10.66 -0.39 -1.76
C LEU A 33 9.69 -0.70 -2.90
N GLN A 34 10.09 -1.59 -3.81
CA GLN A 34 9.29 -1.95 -4.99
C GLN A 34 9.15 -3.48 -5.07
N GLU A 35 7.95 -3.94 -5.37
CA GLU A 35 7.71 -5.35 -5.66
C GLU A 35 8.14 -5.64 -7.11
N THR A 36 8.89 -6.73 -7.31
CA THR A 36 9.36 -7.13 -8.65
C THR A 36 8.39 -8.12 -9.28
N ASP A 37 8.20 -8.01 -10.59
CA ASP A 37 7.10 -8.61 -11.37
C ASP A 37 6.98 -10.14 -11.29
N LYS A 38 8.00 -10.85 -10.77
CA LYS A 38 8.02 -12.32 -10.74
C LYS A 38 8.58 -12.83 -9.41
N GLY A 39 7.69 -13.13 -8.48
CA GLY A 39 8.00 -13.95 -7.30
C GLY A 39 7.89 -13.28 -5.93
N GLY A 40 7.31 -12.08 -5.84
CA GLY A 40 7.14 -11.39 -4.55
C GLY A 40 8.47 -10.92 -3.94
N ASN A 41 9.53 -10.83 -4.74
CA ASN A 41 10.81 -10.30 -4.29
C ASN A 41 10.69 -8.77 -4.17
N LEU A 42 11.08 -8.25 -3.03
CA LEU A 42 11.11 -6.82 -2.75
C LEU A 42 12.50 -6.25 -3.07
N TYR A 43 12.53 -5.28 -3.96
CA TYR A 43 13.72 -4.49 -4.26
C TYR A 43 13.74 -3.23 -3.39
N VAL A 44 14.91 -2.93 -2.79
CA VAL A 44 15.18 -1.66 -2.12
C VAL A 44 16.25 -0.92 -2.91
N GLY A 45 15.93 0.26 -3.43
CA GLY A 45 16.86 1.07 -4.22
C GLY A 45 16.72 2.55 -3.92
N HIS A 46 17.71 3.35 -4.31
CA HIS A 46 17.64 4.80 -4.18
C HIS A 46 16.62 5.36 -5.18
N VAL A 47 15.86 6.37 -4.76
CA VAL A 47 14.78 6.98 -5.55
C VAL A 47 15.30 7.46 -6.90
N SER A 48 16.46 8.14 -6.92
CA SER A 48 17.06 8.63 -8.17
C SER A 48 17.38 7.53 -9.19
N VAL A 49 17.86 6.37 -8.73
CA VAL A 49 18.22 5.25 -9.61
C VAL A 49 16.96 4.59 -10.18
N VAL A 50 15.89 4.54 -9.40
CA VAL A 50 14.60 4.04 -9.86
C VAL A 50 13.98 5.02 -10.86
N GLU A 51 13.99 6.31 -10.57
CA GLU A 51 13.49 7.36 -11.48
C GLU A 51 14.26 7.38 -12.80
N GLU A 52 15.57 7.23 -12.77
CA GLU A 52 16.41 7.15 -13.97
C GLU A 52 16.05 5.92 -14.82
N LYS A 53 15.91 4.74 -14.20
CA LYS A 53 15.46 3.54 -14.92
C LYS A 53 14.07 3.69 -15.48
N VAL A 54 13.14 4.31 -14.74
CA VAL A 54 11.79 4.59 -15.21
C VAL A 54 11.82 5.56 -16.39
N ALA A 55 12.65 6.61 -16.36
CA ALA A 55 12.84 7.55 -17.45
C ALA A 55 13.47 6.88 -18.70
N GLU A 56 14.46 6.02 -18.51
CA GLU A 56 15.08 5.26 -19.59
C GLU A 56 14.08 4.27 -20.20
N TYR A 57 13.25 3.63 -19.38
CA TYR A 57 12.18 2.76 -19.87
C TYR A 57 11.11 3.56 -20.64
N ARG A 58 10.68 4.72 -20.11
CA ARG A 58 9.72 5.65 -20.73
C ARG A 58 10.19 6.10 -22.13
N THR A 59 11.46 6.45 -22.25
CA THR A 59 12.04 6.87 -23.55
C THR A 59 12.14 5.71 -24.54
N LYS A 60 12.44 4.49 -24.06
CA LYS A 60 12.56 3.29 -24.90
C LYS A 60 11.23 2.76 -25.41
N THR A 61 10.19 2.73 -24.59
CA THR A 61 8.96 2.00 -24.95
C THR A 61 7.86 2.87 -25.59
N ARG A 62 7.88 4.20 -25.42
CA ARG A 62 6.79 5.12 -25.89
C ARG A 62 5.36 4.66 -25.51
N THR A 63 5.23 3.71 -24.60
CA THR A 63 3.99 3.03 -24.22
C THR A 63 3.89 3.08 -22.72
N TYR A 64 3.56 4.26 -22.21
CA TYR A 64 3.03 4.40 -20.87
C TYR A 64 2.00 5.51 -20.93
N GLU A 65 0.73 5.14 -21.05
CA GLU A 65 -0.34 6.01 -20.58
C GLU A 65 -0.37 5.87 -19.06
N GLU A 66 0.02 6.93 -18.36
CA GLU A 66 -0.19 7.03 -16.93
C GLU A 66 -1.69 6.92 -16.70
N SER A 67 -2.16 5.81 -16.12
CA SER A 67 -3.58 5.61 -15.86
C SER A 67 -4.02 6.72 -14.93
N SER A 68 -4.88 7.60 -15.44
CA SER A 68 -5.35 8.80 -14.73
C SER A 68 -6.16 8.47 -13.48
N SER A 69 -6.60 7.21 -13.33
CA SER A 69 -7.28 6.69 -12.16
C SER A 69 -6.37 5.74 -11.38
N SER A 70 -6.14 6.08 -10.11
CA SER A 70 -5.46 5.17 -9.18
C SER A 70 -6.40 4.01 -8.84
N PRO A 71 -6.08 2.75 -9.20
CA PRO A 71 -6.91 1.60 -8.83
C PRO A 71 -7.07 1.47 -7.30
N ILE A 72 -6.13 2.04 -6.54
CA ILE A 72 -6.18 2.12 -5.07
C ILE A 72 -7.32 3.04 -4.61
N GLU A 73 -7.54 4.18 -5.26
CA GLU A 73 -8.64 5.10 -4.92
C GLU A 73 -10.00 4.48 -5.23
N GLU A 74 -10.10 3.76 -6.34
CA GLU A 74 -11.32 3.07 -6.73
C GLU A 74 -11.70 1.95 -5.75
N ILE A 75 -10.69 1.19 -5.28
CA ILE A 75 -10.87 0.16 -4.25
C ILE A 75 -11.25 0.79 -2.92
N LEU A 76 -10.56 1.87 -2.50
CA LEU A 76 -10.88 2.60 -1.27
C LEU A 76 -12.31 3.14 -1.27
N SER A 77 -12.75 3.71 -2.38
CA SER A 77 -14.12 4.21 -2.54
C SER A 77 -15.15 3.08 -2.36
N LYS A 78 -14.93 1.92 -2.99
CA LYS A 78 -15.81 0.75 -2.86
C LYS A 78 -15.84 0.21 -1.43
N VAL A 79 -14.70 0.11 -0.75
CA VAL A 79 -14.62 -0.32 0.65
C VAL A 79 -15.36 0.66 1.57
N THR A 80 -15.21 1.97 1.32
CA THR A 80 -15.86 3.01 2.13
C THR A 80 -17.38 2.98 1.95
N CYS A 81 -17.88 2.84 0.72
CA CYS A 81 -19.31 2.64 0.46
C CYS A 81 -19.84 1.39 1.15
N PHE A 82 -19.14 0.27 1.05
CA PHE A 82 -19.56 -0.98 1.69
C PHE A 82 -19.65 -0.87 3.22
N LEU A 83 -18.67 -0.21 3.85
CA LEU A 83 -18.69 0.02 5.31
C LEU A 83 -19.81 0.97 5.74
N ASN A 84 -20.12 1.99 4.92
CA ASN A 84 -21.25 2.88 5.17
C ASN A 84 -22.58 2.16 5.03
N ASP A 85 -22.76 1.33 4.01
CA ASP A 85 -23.97 0.52 3.81
C ASP A 85 -24.19 -0.45 4.96
N LEU A 86 -23.11 -1.07 5.48
CA LEU A 86 -23.18 -1.90 6.67
C LEU A 86 -23.60 -1.07 7.90
N HIS A 87 -23.01 0.11 8.09
CA HIS A 87 -23.33 0.98 9.22
C HIS A 87 -24.81 1.42 9.21
N VAL A 88 -25.33 1.80 8.04
CA VAL A 88 -26.73 2.17 7.84
C VAL A 88 -27.65 0.98 8.12
N LYS A 89 -27.32 -0.22 7.63
CA LYS A 89 -28.10 -1.44 7.91
C LYS A 89 -28.14 -1.79 9.40
N THR A 90 -27.02 -1.68 10.12
CA THR A 90 -27.00 -1.89 11.58
C THR A 90 -27.85 -0.88 12.34
N LYS A 91 -28.04 0.33 11.80
CA LYS A 91 -28.84 1.40 12.42
C LYS A 91 -30.35 1.28 12.17
N GLN A 92 -30.75 0.47 11.18
CA GLN A 92 -32.15 0.17 10.87
C GLN A 92 -32.68 -1.08 11.61
N LEU A 93 -31.77 -1.86 12.20
CA LEU A 93 -32.06 -3.09 12.95
C LEU A 93 -31.98 -2.89 14.49
N SER A 94 -31.74 -1.66 14.93
CA SER A 94 -31.71 -1.20 16.32
C SER A 94 -32.88 -0.25 16.59
#